data_AF-A0A2X2W6X8-F1
#
_entry.id   AF-A0A2X2W6X8-F1
#
_cell.length_a   1.000
_cell.length_b   1.000
_cell.length_c   1.000
_cell.angle_alpha   90.00
_cell.angle_beta   90.00
_cell.angle_gamma   90.00
#
_symmetry.space_group_name_H-M   'P 1'
#
loop_
_entity.id
_entity.type
_entity.pdbx_description
1 polymer ?
#
loop_
_entity_poly.entity_id
_entity_poly.type
_entity_poly.pdbx_seq_one_letter_code
_entity_poly.pdbx_strand_id
1 'polypeptide(L)'
;MRYDIQNKAGVSNLLDILSAVTGQSIPELEQHFEGKMYGHLKGEVAEAVSGMLTELQERYHRFRSDEAFLQKVMKEGAEKASARASETLKAVYEAIGFVAKP
;
A
#
# COMPACT_ATOMS: atom_id res chain seq x y z
N MET A 1 3.80 -28.14 -1.94
CA MET A 1 4.25 -27.26 -3.05
C MET A 1 5.60 -26.69 -2.69
N ARG A 2 6.44 -26.26 -3.63
CA ARG A 2 7.82 -25.84 -3.32
C ARG A 2 8.19 -24.49 -3.96
N TYR A 3 8.87 -23.67 -3.18
CA TYR A 3 9.48 -22.42 -3.58
C TYR A 3 10.79 -22.67 -4.32
N ASP A 4 10.83 -22.22 -5.57
CA ASP A 4 11.99 -22.26 -6.44
C ASP A 4 11.79 -21.24 -7.56
N ILE A 5 12.52 -20.13 -7.52
CA ILE A 5 12.36 -19.05 -8.52
C ILE A 5 12.84 -19.50 -9.90
N GLN A 6 13.87 -20.35 -9.98
CA GLN A 6 14.46 -20.75 -11.25
C GLN A 6 13.59 -21.78 -11.98
N ASN A 7 13.10 -22.80 -11.27
CA ASN A 7 12.40 -23.92 -11.88
C ASN A 7 10.88 -23.84 -11.73
N LYS A 8 10.36 -23.01 -10.81
CA LYS A 8 8.93 -22.94 -10.45
C LYS A 8 8.43 -21.52 -10.22
N ALA A 9 8.93 -20.54 -10.99
CA ALA A 9 8.62 -19.11 -10.85
C ALA A 9 7.13 -18.80 -10.58
N GLY A 10 6.19 -19.44 -11.30
CA GLY A 10 4.75 -19.20 -11.11
C GLY A 10 4.22 -19.68 -9.75
N VAL A 11 4.72 -20.80 -9.22
CA VAL A 11 4.35 -21.29 -7.88
C VAL A 11 4.98 -20.42 -6.81
N SER A 12 6.27 -20.07 -6.98
CA SER A 12 7.01 -19.20 -6.07
C SER A 12 6.35 -17.84 -5.92
N ASN A 13 5.95 -17.21 -7.03
CA ASN A 13 5.24 -15.93 -7.00
C ASN A 13 3.88 -16.02 -6.26
N LEU A 14 3.14 -17.12 -6.43
CA LEU A 14 1.88 -17.30 -5.70
C LEU A 14 2.10 -17.50 -4.19
N LEU A 15 3.18 -18.19 -3.81
CA LEU A 15 3.58 -18.31 -2.40
C LEU A 15 4.03 -16.95 -1.83
N ASP A 16 4.79 -16.16 -2.59
CA ASP A 16 5.19 -14.81 -2.19
C ASP A 16 3.99 -13.89 -1.99
N ILE A 17 3.03 -13.89 -2.91
CA ILE A 17 1.79 -13.12 -2.79
C ILE A 17 1.01 -13.54 -1.54
N LEU A 18 0.83 -14.84 -1.33
CA LEU A 18 0.09 -15.34 -0.18
C LEU A 18 0.80 -14.97 1.13
N SER A 19 2.12 -15.14 1.19
CA SER A 19 2.95 -14.76 2.33
C SER A 19 2.82 -13.26 2.66
N ALA A 20 2.85 -12.40 1.64
CA ALA A 20 2.72 -10.95 1.83
C ALA A 20 1.34 -10.55 2.38
N VAL A 21 0.28 -11.27 2.01
CA VAL A 21 -1.09 -10.98 2.46
C VAL A 21 -1.39 -11.57 3.83
N THR A 22 -0.95 -12.80 4.11
CA THR A 22 -1.29 -13.52 5.34
C THR A 22 -0.25 -13.37 6.45
N GLY A 23 0.96 -12.93 6.12
CA GLY A 23 2.10 -12.85 7.03
C GLY A 23 2.76 -14.21 7.33
N GLN A 24 2.27 -15.30 6.74
CA GLN A 24 2.87 -16.63 6.90
C GLN A 24 4.19 -16.70 6.15
N SER A 25 5.18 -17.38 6.72
CA SER A 25 6.47 -17.60 6.08
C SER A 25 6.37 -18.63 4.95
N ILE A 26 7.28 -18.55 3.97
CA ILE A 26 7.33 -19.51 2.86
C ILE A 26 7.41 -20.97 3.35
N PRO A 27 8.26 -21.34 4.34
CA PRO A 27 8.29 -22.71 4.84
C PRO A 27 6.96 -23.20 5.43
N GLU A 28 6.23 -22.34 6.14
CA GLU A 28 4.89 -22.68 6.68
C GLU A 28 3.90 -22.93 5.56
N LEU A 29 3.94 -22.11 4.50
CA LEU A 29 3.09 -22.29 3.32
C LEU A 29 3.46 -23.57 2.55
N GLU A 30 4.75 -23.87 2.38
CA GLU A 30 5.20 -25.12 1.73
C GLU A 30 4.65 -26.36 2.46
N GLN A 31 4.70 -26.35 3.79
CA GLN A 31 4.14 -27.39 4.66
C GLN A 31 2.61 -27.45 4.55
N HIS A 32 1.93 -26.30 4.62
CA HIS A 32 0.46 -26.22 4.50
C HIS A 32 -0.07 -26.72 3.14
N PHE A 33 0.74 -26.59 2.08
CA PHE A 33 0.44 -27.08 0.74
C PHE A 33 1.14 -28.41 0.40
N GLU A 34 1.61 -29.16 1.38
CA GLU A 34 2.10 -30.52 1.16
C GLU A 34 0.94 -31.43 0.69
N GLY A 35 1.20 -32.25 -0.34
CA GLY A 35 0.16 -33.11 -0.94
C GLY A 35 -0.96 -32.40 -1.71
N LYS A 36 -1.06 -31.06 -1.67
CA LYS A 36 -2.09 -30.28 -2.37
C LYS A 36 -1.72 -29.97 -3.83
N MET A 37 -2.73 -29.94 -4.70
CA MET A 37 -2.62 -29.56 -6.12
C MET A 37 -2.66 -28.04 -6.33
N TYR A 38 -2.09 -27.53 -7.44
CA TYR A 38 -1.98 -26.09 -7.73
C TYR A 38 -3.31 -25.32 -7.71
N GLY A 39 -4.43 -25.99 -7.97
CA GLY A 39 -5.76 -25.38 -7.85
C GLY A 39 -6.04 -24.86 -6.44
N HIS A 40 -5.58 -25.56 -5.40
CA HIS A 40 -5.75 -25.13 -4.01
C HIS A 40 -4.94 -23.86 -3.71
N LEU A 41 -3.68 -23.79 -4.14
CA LEU A 41 -2.87 -22.58 -3.95
C LEU A 41 -3.48 -21.38 -4.67
N LYS A 42 -3.94 -21.55 -5.91
CA LYS A 42 -4.61 -20.46 -6.65
C LYS A 42 -5.89 -20.01 -5.96
N GLY A 43 -6.68 -20.95 -5.43
CA GLY A 43 -7.90 -20.66 -4.67
C GLY A 43 -7.62 -19.85 -3.41
N GLU A 44 -6.71 -20.34 -2.56
CA GLU A 44 -6.36 -19.67 -1.31
C GLU A 44 -5.72 -18.27 -1.56
N VAL A 45 -4.88 -18.13 -2.60
CA VAL A 45 -4.37 -16.82 -3.03
C VAL A 45 -5.49 -15.88 -3.48
N ALA A 46 -6.43 -16.38 -4.29
CA ALA A 46 -7.53 -15.56 -4.78
C ALA A 46 -8.43 -15.06 -3.63
N GLU A 47 -8.76 -15.95 -2.68
CA GLU A 47 -9.56 -15.59 -1.51
C GLU A 47 -8.84 -14.58 -0.62
N ALA A 48 -7.56 -14.82 -0.29
CA ALA A 48 -6.79 -13.92 0.56
C ALA A 48 -6.64 -12.52 -0.06
N VAL A 49 -6.25 -12.45 -1.34
CA VAL A 49 -6.08 -11.17 -2.06
C VAL A 49 -7.42 -10.47 -2.24
N SER A 50 -8.48 -11.19 -2.60
CA SER A 50 -9.82 -10.60 -2.77
C SER A 50 -10.32 -10.03 -1.46
N GLY A 51 -10.20 -10.76 -0.34
CA GLY A 51 -10.63 -10.28 0.97
C GLY A 51 -9.92 -8.99 1.37
N MET A 52 -8.58 -8.96 1.23
CA MET A 52 -7.78 -7.77 1.49
C MET A 52 -8.20 -6.57 0.61
N LEU A 53 -8.42 -6.79 -0.69
CA LEU A 53 -8.79 -5.72 -1.61
C LEU A 53 -10.23 -5.25 -1.39
N THR A 54 -11.17 -6.12 -1.02
CA THR A 54 -12.55 -5.73 -0.71
C THR A 54 -12.58 -4.77 0.47
N GLU A 55 -11.88 -5.07 1.57
CA GLU A 55 -11.81 -4.16 2.73
C GLU A 55 -11.18 -2.80 2.34
N LEU A 56 -10.11 -2.82 1.55
CA LEU A 56 -9.47 -1.61 1.05
C LEU A 56 -10.41 -0.79 0.16
N GLN A 57 -11.16 -1.44 -0.73
CA GLN A 57 -12.11 -0.81 -1.64
C GLN A 57 -13.29 -0.20 -0.86
N GLU A 58 -13.83 -0.89 0.15
CA GLU A 58 -14.88 -0.34 1.01
C GLU A 58 -14.45 0.96 1.68
N ARG A 59 -13.24 0.98 2.26
CA ARG A 59 -12.65 2.20 2.84
C ARG A 59 -12.44 3.28 1.79
N TYR A 60 -11.90 2.92 0.63
CA TYR A 60 -11.72 3.86 -0.47
C TYR A 60 -13.05 4.49 -0.88
N HIS A 61 -14.08 3.70 -1.15
CA HIS A 61 -15.38 4.20 -1.59
C HIS A 61 -16.03 5.09 -0.53
N ARG A 62 -15.99 4.68 0.74
CA ARG A 62 -16.49 5.49 1.86
C ARG A 62 -15.84 6.87 1.90
N PHE A 63 -14.52 6.95 1.82
CA PHE A 63 -13.82 8.24 1.85
C PHE A 63 -13.97 9.01 0.54
N ARG A 64 -13.95 8.32 -0.60
CA ARG A 64 -13.98 8.94 -1.92
C ARG A 64 -15.32 9.61 -2.23
N SER A 65 -16.42 9.09 -1.69
CA SER A 65 -17.76 9.67 -1.82
C SER A 65 -18.04 10.80 -0.83
N ASP A 66 -17.23 10.97 0.21
CA ASP A 66 -17.40 12.03 1.21
C ASP A 66 -16.59 13.27 0.81
N GLU A 67 -17.15 14.08 -0.08
CA GLU A 67 -16.49 15.30 -0.57
C GLU A 67 -16.14 16.29 0.56
N ALA A 68 -16.99 16.40 1.58
CA ALA A 68 -16.76 17.29 2.71
C ALA A 68 -15.53 16.84 3.51
N PHE A 69 -15.40 15.53 3.78
CA PHE A 69 -14.21 14.97 4.42
C PHE A 69 -12.95 15.18 3.57
N LEU A 70 -13.02 14.94 2.26
CA LEU A 70 -11.87 15.15 1.37
C LEU A 70 -11.40 16.61 1.38
N GLN A 71 -12.34 17.57 1.29
CA GLN A 71 -12.03 19.00 1.35
C GLN A 71 -11.39 19.39 2.69
N LYS A 72 -11.89 18.84 3.80
CA LYS A 72 -11.30 19.04 5.12
C LYS A 72 -9.85 18.55 5.18
N VAL A 73 -9.59 17.31 4.72
CA VAL A 73 -8.24 16.74 4.71
C VAL A 73 -7.29 17.56 3.82
N MET A 74 -7.74 17.98 2.64
CA MET A 74 -6.94 18.83 1.75
C MET A 74 -6.61 20.19 2.39
N LYS A 75 -7.59 20.84 3.02
CA LYS A 75 -7.38 22.12 3.71
C LYS A 75 -6.37 21.99 4.86
N GLU A 76 -6.57 21.02 5.74
CA GLU A 76 -5.67 20.79 6.87
C GLU A 76 -4.25 20.41 6.41
N GLY A 77 -4.15 19.59 5.36
CA GLY A 77 -2.87 19.24 4.74
C GLY A 77 -2.16 20.45 4.14
N ALA A 78 -2.90 21.29 3.42
CA ALA A 78 -2.37 22.51 2.80
C ALA A 78 -1.89 23.52 3.85
N GLU A 79 -2.62 23.71 4.96
CA GLU A 79 -2.21 24.58 6.07
C GLU A 79 -0.88 24.09 6.69
N LYS A 80 -0.78 22.79 7.00
CA LYS A 80 0.44 22.19 7.56
C LYS A 80 1.63 22.26 6.61
N ALA A 81 1.40 21.99 5.32
CA ALA A 81 2.44 22.05 4.30
C ALA A 81 2.91 23.49 4.07
N SER A 82 1.97 24.44 3.98
CA SER A 82 2.27 25.85 3.74
C SER A 82 3.04 26.47 4.89
N ALA A 83 2.69 26.16 6.14
CA ALA A 83 3.43 26.61 7.33
C ALA A 83 4.93 26.28 7.20
N ARG A 84 5.27 25.00 6.97
CA ARG A 84 6.66 24.55 6.81
C ARG A 84 7.32 25.13 5.56
N ALA A 85 6.62 25.16 4.43
CA ALA A 85 7.17 25.65 3.18
C ALA A 85 7.49 27.15 3.24
N SER A 86 6.64 27.93 3.92
CA SER A 86 6.80 29.38 4.06
C SER A 86 8.07 29.77 4.81
N GLU A 87 8.50 28.98 5.80
CA GLU A 87 9.75 29.20 6.52
C GLU A 87 10.95 29.10 5.58
N THR A 88 10.96 28.05 4.75
CA THR A 88 12.03 27.83 3.75
C THR A 88 12.00 28.93 2.69
N LEU A 89 10.81 29.26 2.17
CA LEU A 89 10.65 30.29 1.14
C LEU A 89 11.11 31.66 1.64
N LYS A 90 10.83 32.00 2.91
CA LYS A 90 11.29 33.24 3.53
C LYS A 90 12.82 33.29 3.59
N ALA A 91 13.48 32.22 4.04
CA ALA A 91 14.94 32.15 4.07
C ALA A 91 15.56 32.28 2.67
N VAL A 92 14.93 31.68 1.65
CA VAL A 92 15.37 31.83 0.25
C VAL A 92 15.20 33.26 -0.24
N TYR A 93 14.08 33.92 0.06
CA TYR A 93 13.83 35.31 -0.34
C TYR A 93 14.83 36.26 0.32
N GLU A 94 15.12 36.06 1.60
CA GLU A 94 16.15 36.82 2.34
C GLU A 94 17.54 36.61 1.71
N ALA A 95 17.91 35.37 1.39
CA ALA A 95 19.20 35.06 0.78
C ALA A 95 19.39 35.68 -0.62
N ILE A 96 18.30 35.77 -1.40
CA ILE A 96 18.31 36.40 -2.74
C ILE A 96 18.30 37.93 -2.63
N GLY A 97 17.82 38.49 -1.51
CA GLY A 97 17.69 39.93 -1.29
C GLY A 97 16.35 40.51 -1.76
N PHE A 98 15.30 39.69 -1.84
CA PHE A 98 13.95 40.19 -2.11
C PHE A 98 13.37 40.91 -0.89
N VAL A 99 12.63 41.99 -1.13
CA VAL A 99 11.88 42.67 -0.07
C VAL A 99 10.80 41.73 0.44
N ALA A 100 10.77 41.50 1.76
CA ALA A 100 9.77 40.65 2.39
C ALA A 100 8.35 41.17 2.08
N LYS A 101 7.42 40.24 1.85
CA LYS A 101 6.00 40.60 1.74
C LYS A 101 5.58 41.32 3.04
N PRO A 102 4.96 42.51 2.96
CA PRO A 102 4.56 43.27 4.14
C PRO A 102 3.49 42.54 4.96
#